data_AF-A0A955YSK2-F1
#
_entry.id   AF-A0A955YSK2-F1
#
_cell.length_a   1.000
_cell.length_b   1.000
_cell.length_c   1.000
_cell.angle_alpha   90.00
_cell.angle_beta   90.00
_cell.angle_gamma   90.00
#
_symmetry.space_group_name_H-M   'P 1'
#
loop_
_entity.id
_entity.type
_entity.pdbx_description
1 polymer ?
#
loop_
_entity_poly.entity_id
_entity_poly.type
_entity_poly.pdbx_seq_one_letter_code
_entity_poly.pdbx_strand_id
1 'polypeptide(L)'
;MDFSKAVWVLGLGCLVGGGLAGCSAGPEGACTAGAEGCECVEGTNGSLCLDGLTCLSGRCVDPNAASEPGSGQDNNMTSPDGGGGQDKPEPNWDAYFADDPPPMQCNEDGSVTTPTDVPGGTPDCPDDKNREGCPCSDIGESAACWPGKRIHRDRGICMDGVTTCERYGEFGGRWGPCENAVLPVQGVEFGPQACRCFSEGRWDIDNLSPCFISYGDGTTWSVSTFQNSSGQAQCPTSPGTKAPPTPEPGKPWSTNRLKVDCEGDFELCYVIRAGDFDNPSASDCIVGKSCTQDWYGTRDAVQELPALGAWAGTDPACAKAFANNGGYGEMTVKGLSVECDDISDNGDAYVFNRVKYCSLSCAQNPGQAGCEQCMTGGSGTF
;
A
#
# COMPACT_ATOMS: atom_id res chain seq x y z
N MET A 1 55.27 19.47 14.32
CA MET A 1 55.91 18.51 15.24
C MET A 1 55.53 17.14 14.71
N ASP A 2 56.55 16.43 14.31
CA ASP A 2 56.54 15.21 13.51
C ASP A 2 56.75 14.03 14.47
N PHE A 3 55.89 13.01 14.43
CA PHE A 3 56.19 11.69 14.99
C PHE A 3 55.54 10.60 14.15
N SER A 4 56.40 9.69 13.74
CA SER A 4 56.24 8.61 12.80
C SER A 4 55.83 7.28 13.46
N LYS A 5 55.25 6.38 12.63
CA LYS A 5 55.31 4.89 12.62
C LYS A 5 54.27 4.03 13.37
N ALA A 6 53.33 3.50 12.57
CA ALA A 6 53.16 2.10 12.14
C ALA A 6 52.97 0.96 13.16
N VAL A 7 51.88 0.19 13.00
CA VAL A 7 51.88 -1.30 13.00
C VAL A 7 50.80 -1.81 12.04
N TRP A 8 51.20 -2.71 11.13
CA TRP A 8 50.35 -3.56 10.29
C TRP A 8 49.99 -4.84 11.05
N VAL A 9 48.75 -5.33 10.94
CA VAL A 9 48.41 -6.73 11.23
C VAL A 9 47.65 -7.30 10.03
N LEU A 10 48.29 -8.27 9.38
CA LEU A 10 47.71 -9.18 8.39
C LEU A 10 46.97 -10.30 9.14
N GLY A 11 45.72 -10.56 8.76
CA GLY A 11 44.97 -11.75 9.15
C GLY A 11 44.28 -12.35 7.93
N LEU A 12 44.79 -13.49 7.47
CA LEU A 12 44.24 -14.33 6.41
C LEU A 12 42.93 -15.00 6.84
N GLY A 13 41.96 -15.03 5.93
CA GLY A 13 41.23 -16.25 5.53
C GLY A 13 39.91 -16.57 6.23
N CYS A 14 38.80 -16.51 5.47
CA CYS A 14 38.00 -17.69 5.14
C CYS A 14 37.01 -17.39 3.99
N LEU A 15 36.89 -18.35 3.09
CA LEU A 15 36.10 -18.34 1.85
C LEU A 15 35.16 -19.55 1.94
N VAL A 16 33.85 -19.35 2.09
CA VAL A 16 32.74 -20.31 1.86
C VAL A 16 31.52 -19.40 1.62
N GLY A 17 30.87 -19.38 0.45
CA GLY A 17 30.03 -20.42 -0.13
C GLY A 17 28.57 -20.01 0.07
N GLY A 18 27.83 -19.79 -1.03
CA GLY A 18 26.52 -19.11 -1.01
C GLY A 18 25.33 -19.94 -0.54
N GLY A 19 24.16 -19.31 -0.61
CA GLY A 19 22.87 -19.98 -0.73
C GLY A 19 21.91 -19.87 0.47
N LEU A 20 20.79 -19.19 0.18
CA LEU A 20 19.42 -19.43 0.62
C LEU A 20 18.88 -18.78 1.91
N ALA A 21 17.63 -18.37 1.73
CA ALA A 21 16.76 -17.59 2.60
C ALA A 21 16.46 -18.31 3.92
N GLY A 22 16.37 -17.51 4.99
CA GLY A 22 15.91 -17.96 6.29
C GLY A 22 14.38 -17.94 6.37
N CYS A 23 13.78 -19.08 6.71
CA CYS A 23 12.47 -19.16 7.33
C CYS A 23 12.67 -19.45 8.82
N SER A 24 12.03 -18.68 9.69
CA SER A 24 12.02 -18.87 11.14
C SER A 24 11.04 -19.98 11.54
N ALA A 25 11.54 -21.13 11.98
CA ALA A 25 10.72 -22.15 12.63
C ALA A 25 10.74 -21.96 14.16
N GLY A 26 9.58 -22.09 14.81
CA GLY A 26 9.44 -22.12 16.27
C GLY A 26 10.11 -23.34 16.92
N PRO A 27 10.18 -23.38 18.26
CA PRO A 27 11.11 -24.23 19.02
C PRO A 27 10.90 -25.75 18.97
N GLU A 28 9.91 -26.26 18.21
CA GLU A 28 9.67 -27.71 18.05
C GLU A 28 9.74 -28.24 16.62
N GLY A 29 10.06 -27.42 15.61
CA GLY A 29 10.58 -27.87 14.31
C GLY A 29 9.72 -28.82 13.44
N ALA A 30 8.49 -29.16 13.82
CA ALA A 30 7.63 -30.10 13.09
C ALA A 30 6.24 -29.51 12.80
N CYS A 31 5.80 -29.56 11.54
CA CYS A 31 4.51 -29.01 11.10
C CYS A 31 3.37 -30.04 11.21
N THR A 32 2.24 -29.63 11.80
CA THR A 32 0.99 -30.40 11.86
C THR A 32 0.10 -30.15 10.63
N ALA A 33 -0.83 -31.07 10.36
CA ALA A 33 -1.79 -30.89 9.27
C ALA A 33 -2.62 -29.61 9.47
N GLY A 34 -2.65 -28.74 8.46
CA GLY A 34 -3.42 -27.48 8.48
C GLY A 34 -2.76 -26.29 9.18
N ALA A 35 -1.50 -26.39 9.63
CA ALA A 35 -0.79 -25.25 10.20
C ALA A 35 -0.43 -24.20 9.13
N GLU A 36 -0.75 -22.94 9.38
CA GLU A 36 -0.37 -21.79 8.54
C GLU A 36 1.13 -21.47 8.72
N GLY A 37 1.81 -21.10 7.64
CA GLY A 37 3.25 -20.75 7.66
C GLY A 37 4.23 -21.93 7.47
N CYS A 38 3.72 -23.13 7.20
CA CYS A 38 4.54 -24.31 6.89
C CYS A 38 4.48 -24.64 5.39
N GLU A 39 5.40 -24.06 4.61
CA GLU A 39 5.55 -24.43 3.19
C GLU A 39 6.44 -25.68 3.07
N CYS A 40 5.91 -26.76 2.50
CA CYS A 40 6.68 -27.96 2.17
C CYS A 40 6.99 -28.01 0.67
N VAL A 41 8.19 -28.50 0.32
CA VAL A 41 8.63 -28.58 -1.09
C VAL A 41 8.18 -29.91 -1.70
N GLU A 42 7.33 -29.84 -2.74
CA GLU A 42 6.87 -31.03 -3.46
C GLU A 42 8.04 -31.89 -3.97
N GLY A 43 7.97 -33.20 -3.73
CA GLY A 43 9.01 -34.15 -4.16
C GLY A 43 10.16 -34.37 -3.16
N THR A 44 10.17 -33.72 -2.00
CA THR A 44 11.06 -34.08 -0.89
C THR A 44 10.38 -35.11 0.03
N ASN A 45 11.02 -36.26 0.23
CA ASN A 45 10.52 -37.29 1.15
C ASN A 45 10.61 -36.80 2.61
N GLY A 46 9.54 -36.20 3.10
CA GLY A 46 9.16 -36.20 4.52
C GLY A 46 9.93 -35.30 5.49
N SER A 47 10.81 -34.39 5.07
CA SER A 47 11.66 -33.68 6.05
C SER A 47 11.01 -32.50 6.79
N LEU A 48 9.77 -32.12 6.48
CA LEU A 48 9.09 -30.97 7.12
C LEU A 48 7.69 -31.27 7.68
N CYS A 49 7.07 -32.39 7.28
CA CYS A 49 5.79 -32.82 7.81
C CYS A 49 6.00 -33.87 8.91
N LEU A 50 5.15 -33.85 9.95
CA LEU A 50 5.13 -34.91 10.96
C LEU A 50 4.96 -36.31 10.32
N ASP A 51 5.60 -37.31 10.93
CA ASP A 51 5.54 -38.71 10.48
C ASP A 51 4.10 -39.14 10.18
N GLY A 52 3.87 -39.62 8.94
CA GLY A 52 2.57 -40.06 8.46
C GLY A 52 1.80 -39.05 7.60
N LEU A 53 2.27 -37.80 7.47
CA LEU A 53 1.68 -36.78 6.59
C LEU A 53 2.44 -36.68 5.25
N THR A 54 1.72 -36.37 4.17
CA THR A 54 2.25 -36.15 2.81
C THR A 54 2.20 -34.67 2.45
N CYS A 55 3.21 -34.14 1.78
CA CYS A 55 3.15 -32.79 1.22
C CYS A 55 2.35 -32.80 -0.09
N LEU A 56 1.23 -32.07 -0.14
CA LEU A 56 0.41 -31.88 -1.33
C LEU A 56 0.15 -30.39 -1.53
N SER A 57 0.59 -29.82 -2.66
CA SER A 57 0.40 -28.40 -3.00
C SER A 57 0.92 -27.43 -1.91
N GLY A 58 2.10 -27.73 -1.37
CA GLY A 58 2.75 -26.91 -0.35
C GLY A 58 2.20 -27.05 1.06
N ARG A 59 1.27 -27.98 1.32
CA ARG A 59 0.68 -28.24 2.65
C ARG A 59 0.83 -29.70 3.08
N CYS A 60 1.06 -29.93 4.37
CA CYS A 60 1.07 -31.27 4.95
C CYS A 60 -0.38 -31.78 5.12
N VAL A 61 -0.72 -32.89 4.46
CA VAL A 61 -2.03 -33.55 4.51
C VAL A 61 -1.91 -35.00 4.98
N ASP A 62 -2.91 -35.52 5.68
CA ASP A 62 -2.97 -36.94 6.04
C ASP A 62 -3.43 -37.75 4.81
N PRO A 63 -2.58 -38.63 4.25
CA PRO A 63 -2.95 -39.43 3.07
C PRO A 63 -4.06 -40.45 3.36
N ASN A 64 -4.40 -40.68 4.64
CA ASN A 64 -5.47 -41.57 5.07
C ASN A 64 -6.74 -40.82 5.51
N ALA A 65 -6.75 -39.48 5.46
CA ALA A 65 -7.97 -38.71 5.63
C ALA A 65 -8.90 -39.02 4.46
N ALA A 66 -9.82 -39.95 4.67
CA ALA A 66 -10.85 -40.27 3.71
C ALA A 66 -11.59 -38.98 3.34
N SER A 67 -11.47 -38.58 2.08
CA SER A 67 -12.34 -37.57 1.47
C SER A 67 -13.79 -37.97 1.75
N GLU A 68 -14.49 -37.19 2.59
CA GLU A 68 -15.92 -37.39 2.82
C GLU A 68 -16.63 -37.33 1.46
N PRO A 69 -17.22 -38.43 0.97
CA PRO A 69 -17.93 -38.41 -0.29
C PRO A 69 -19.17 -37.54 -0.12
N GLY A 70 -19.28 -36.51 -0.97
CA GLY A 70 -20.44 -35.63 -1.05
C GLY A 70 -21.73 -36.43 -1.10
N SER A 71 -22.70 -36.02 -0.28
CA SER A 71 -24.04 -36.59 -0.21
C SER A 71 -24.81 -36.28 -1.50
N GLY A 72 -24.62 -37.11 -2.53
CA GLY A 72 -25.57 -37.26 -3.62
C GLY A 72 -26.82 -37.94 -3.08
N GLN A 73 -27.85 -37.14 -2.76
CA GLN A 73 -29.20 -37.66 -2.57
C GLN A 73 -29.89 -37.73 -3.93
N ASP A 74 -29.83 -38.93 -4.50
CA ASP A 74 -30.77 -39.37 -5.52
C ASP A 74 -32.06 -39.87 -4.84
N ASN A 75 -33.18 -39.66 -5.54
CA ASN A 75 -34.55 -40.16 -5.31
C ASN A 75 -35.52 -39.18 -4.63
N ASN A 76 -36.43 -38.59 -5.41
CA ASN A 76 -37.83 -39.04 -5.46
C ASN A 76 -38.67 -38.09 -6.33
N MET A 77 -38.86 -38.44 -7.61
CA MET A 77 -39.74 -37.73 -8.53
C MET A 77 -41.18 -38.23 -8.34
N THR A 78 -41.86 -37.69 -7.33
CA THR A 78 -43.33 -37.76 -7.23
C THR A 78 -43.87 -36.36 -7.50
N SER A 79 -44.49 -36.16 -8.66
CA SER A 79 -45.35 -35.00 -8.92
C SER A 79 -46.53 -34.99 -7.95
N PRO A 80 -46.78 -33.86 -7.27
CA PRO A 80 -48.13 -33.45 -6.94
C PRO A 80 -48.46 -32.21 -7.78
N ASP A 81 -49.40 -32.37 -8.71
CA ASP A 81 -50.24 -31.26 -9.14
C ASP A 81 -50.93 -30.68 -7.90
N GLY A 82 -50.76 -29.38 -7.63
CA GLY A 82 -51.58 -28.72 -6.61
C GLY A 82 -50.97 -27.47 -5.97
N GLY A 83 -51.36 -26.32 -6.54
CA GLY A 83 -51.33 -24.98 -5.97
C GLY A 83 -51.02 -24.82 -4.48
N GLY A 84 -49.92 -24.11 -4.23
CA GLY A 84 -49.60 -23.46 -2.99
C GLY A 84 -48.35 -22.65 -3.24
N GLY A 85 -48.49 -21.36 -3.56
CA GLY A 85 -47.37 -20.44 -3.62
C GLY A 85 -46.76 -20.36 -2.23
N GLN A 86 -45.82 -21.25 -1.92
CA GLN A 86 -44.87 -21.00 -0.86
C GLN A 86 -44.04 -19.84 -1.37
N ASP A 87 -44.19 -18.69 -0.71
CA ASP A 87 -43.26 -17.58 -0.85
C ASP A 87 -41.86 -18.19 -0.76
N LYS A 88 -41.14 -18.19 -1.88
CA LYS A 88 -39.73 -18.55 -1.87
C LYS A 88 -39.13 -17.65 -0.80
N PRO A 89 -38.46 -18.20 0.24
CA PRO A 89 -37.83 -17.36 1.24
C PRO A 89 -37.00 -16.32 0.50
N GLU A 90 -37.29 -15.05 0.75
CA GLU A 90 -36.56 -13.96 0.12
C GLU A 90 -35.06 -14.24 0.31
N PRO A 91 -34.25 -14.08 -0.76
CA PRO A 91 -32.80 -14.22 -0.64
C PRO A 91 -32.33 -13.41 0.56
N ASN A 92 -31.53 -14.02 1.43
CA ASN A 92 -30.92 -13.28 2.53
C ASN A 92 -29.89 -12.31 1.94
N TRP A 93 -30.34 -11.09 1.64
CA TRP A 93 -29.52 -10.03 1.06
C TRP A 93 -28.36 -9.59 1.97
N ASP A 94 -28.39 -9.92 3.26
CA ASP A 94 -27.25 -9.69 4.16
C ASP A 94 -26.16 -10.76 3.96
N ALA A 95 -26.54 -11.99 3.59
CA ALA A 95 -25.59 -13.04 3.18
C ALA A 95 -25.05 -12.83 1.76
N TYR A 96 -25.83 -12.19 0.87
CA TYR A 96 -25.48 -11.82 -0.51
C TYR A 96 -24.21 -10.97 -0.60
N PHE A 97 -23.98 -10.14 0.42
CA PHE A 97 -22.93 -9.13 0.46
C PHE A 97 -21.88 -9.38 1.52
N ALA A 98 -21.93 -10.51 2.22
CA ALA A 98 -20.96 -10.79 3.28
C ALA A 98 -19.52 -10.88 2.76
N ASP A 99 -19.31 -11.48 1.57
CA ASP A 99 -17.97 -11.71 1.02
C ASP A 99 -17.49 -10.60 0.05
N ASP A 100 -18.45 -9.88 -0.55
CA ASP A 100 -18.24 -8.83 -1.55
C ASP A 100 -19.37 -7.78 -1.51
N PRO A 101 -19.46 -6.99 -0.42
CA PRO A 101 -20.52 -6.01 -0.25
C PRO A 101 -20.43 -4.91 -1.32
N PRO A 102 -21.53 -4.20 -1.62
CA PRO A 102 -21.43 -2.94 -2.34
C PRO A 102 -20.55 -2.03 -1.49
N PRO A 103 -19.64 -1.25 -2.10
CA PRO A 103 -18.78 -0.35 -1.35
C PRO A 103 -19.64 0.61 -0.53
N MET A 104 -19.46 0.65 0.79
CA MET A 104 -20.16 1.64 1.61
C MET A 104 -19.70 3.03 1.22
N GLN A 105 -20.58 4.03 1.26
CA GLN A 105 -20.18 5.40 0.96
C GLN A 105 -19.90 6.17 2.24
N CYS A 106 -18.63 6.51 2.46
CA CYS A 106 -18.18 7.41 3.52
C CYS A 106 -18.12 8.83 2.95
N ASN A 107 -18.96 9.72 3.46
CA ASN A 107 -19.10 11.08 2.95
C ASN A 107 -18.16 12.06 3.67
N GLU A 108 -17.97 13.25 3.09
CA GLU A 108 -17.16 14.34 3.65
C GLU A 108 -17.61 14.77 5.06
N ASP A 109 -18.90 14.63 5.38
CA ASP A 109 -19.46 14.94 6.71
C ASP A 109 -19.24 13.81 7.74
N GLY A 110 -18.55 12.73 7.35
CA GLY A 110 -18.32 11.54 8.16
C GLY A 110 -19.54 10.61 8.26
N SER A 111 -20.63 10.90 7.56
CA SER A 111 -21.77 9.98 7.48
C SER A 111 -21.43 8.79 6.60
N VAL A 112 -21.96 7.62 7.00
CA VAL A 112 -21.88 6.40 6.20
C VAL A 112 -23.26 6.15 5.59
N THR A 113 -23.31 6.11 4.26
CA THR A 113 -24.52 5.80 3.50
C THR A 113 -24.34 4.49 2.75
N THR A 114 -25.38 3.67 2.73
CA THR A 114 -25.43 2.53 1.80
C THR A 114 -25.61 3.08 0.39
N PRO A 115 -24.92 2.54 -0.64
CA PRO A 115 -25.13 2.94 -2.01
C PRO A 115 -26.62 2.91 -2.37
N THR A 116 -27.11 3.98 -2.98
CA THR A 116 -28.49 4.07 -3.43
C THR A 116 -28.80 3.07 -4.55
N ASP A 117 -27.78 2.72 -5.34
CA ASP A 117 -27.88 1.84 -6.49
C ASP A 117 -27.09 0.55 -6.24
N VAL A 118 -27.68 -0.34 -5.47
CA VAL A 118 -27.18 -1.69 -5.33
C VAL A 118 -27.30 -2.39 -6.69
N PRO A 119 -26.24 -2.99 -7.25
CA PRO A 119 -26.33 -3.73 -8.49
C PRO A 119 -27.45 -4.78 -8.45
N GLY A 120 -28.20 -4.88 -9.55
CA GLY A 120 -29.22 -5.91 -9.73
C GLY A 120 -28.66 -7.33 -9.76
N GLY A 121 -29.54 -8.31 -9.97
CA GLY A 121 -29.17 -9.71 -10.14
C GLY A 121 -29.30 -10.54 -8.86
N THR A 122 -28.51 -11.61 -8.78
CA THR A 122 -28.51 -12.59 -7.67
C THR A 122 -27.10 -12.77 -7.08
N PRO A 123 -26.95 -13.38 -5.89
CA PRO A 123 -25.63 -13.70 -5.32
C PRO A 123 -24.70 -14.46 -6.25
N ASP A 124 -25.23 -15.45 -6.95
CA ASP A 124 -24.42 -16.24 -7.87
C ASP A 124 -24.14 -15.49 -9.17
N CYS A 125 -25.06 -14.61 -9.58
CA CYS A 125 -25.05 -13.86 -10.83
C CYS A 125 -25.41 -12.39 -10.63
N PRO A 126 -24.47 -11.57 -10.13
CA PRO A 126 -24.66 -10.14 -9.99
C PRO A 126 -24.55 -9.45 -11.35
N ASP A 127 -25.48 -8.55 -11.64
CA ASP A 127 -25.62 -7.95 -12.98
C ASP A 127 -24.42 -7.06 -13.35
N ASP A 128 -23.72 -6.48 -12.37
CA ASP A 128 -22.56 -5.61 -12.60
C ASP A 128 -21.25 -6.34 -12.89
N LYS A 129 -21.20 -7.67 -12.73
CA LYS A 129 -19.96 -8.45 -12.91
C LYS A 129 -19.95 -9.38 -14.11
N ASN A 130 -21.11 -9.67 -14.70
CA ASN A 130 -21.26 -10.60 -15.82
C ASN A 130 -20.46 -11.90 -15.61
N ARG A 131 -20.65 -12.54 -14.45
CA ARG A 131 -19.86 -13.69 -14.01
C ARG A 131 -20.04 -14.87 -14.97
N GLU A 132 -18.95 -15.60 -15.22
CA GLU A 132 -18.98 -16.83 -16.02
C GLU A 132 -20.09 -17.79 -15.55
N GLY A 133 -20.86 -18.31 -16.51
CA GLY A 133 -21.98 -19.22 -16.29
C GLY A 133 -23.31 -18.54 -15.98
N CYS A 134 -23.34 -17.22 -15.78
CA CYS A 134 -24.57 -16.49 -15.51
C CYS A 134 -25.41 -16.25 -16.76
N PRO A 135 -26.74 -16.20 -16.64
CA PRO A 135 -27.61 -16.02 -17.81
C PRO A 135 -27.35 -14.67 -18.48
N CYS A 136 -27.40 -14.67 -19.81
CA CYS A 136 -27.34 -13.46 -20.64
C CYS A 136 -28.40 -13.55 -21.73
N SER A 137 -28.92 -12.39 -22.13
CA SER A 137 -30.07 -12.30 -23.03
C SER A 137 -29.70 -12.50 -24.50
N ASP A 138 -28.58 -11.91 -24.92
CA ASP A 138 -28.22 -11.81 -26.32
C ASP A 138 -26.96 -12.62 -26.66
N ILE A 139 -27.15 -13.81 -27.23
CA ILE A 139 -26.05 -14.69 -27.64
C ILE A 139 -25.14 -13.96 -28.65
N GLY A 140 -23.84 -13.91 -28.34
CA GLY A 140 -22.81 -13.21 -29.08
C GLY A 140 -22.53 -11.79 -28.59
N GLU A 141 -23.33 -11.25 -27.67
CA GLU A 141 -23.03 -9.99 -26.98
C GLU A 141 -21.72 -10.12 -26.20
N SER A 142 -20.92 -9.06 -26.16
CA SER A 142 -19.74 -8.98 -25.31
C SER A 142 -19.90 -7.87 -24.29
N ALA A 143 -19.47 -8.12 -23.06
CA ALA A 143 -19.59 -7.17 -21.96
C ALA A 143 -18.33 -7.19 -21.08
N ALA A 144 -18.13 -6.12 -20.32
CA ALA A 144 -17.11 -6.09 -19.28
C ALA A 144 -17.46 -7.09 -18.17
N CYS A 145 -16.48 -7.81 -17.65
CA CYS A 145 -16.66 -8.76 -16.57
C CYS A 145 -15.60 -8.58 -15.49
N TRP A 146 -15.99 -8.88 -14.25
CA TRP A 146 -15.12 -8.73 -13.09
C TRP A 146 -15.18 -9.96 -12.18
N PRO A 147 -14.12 -10.81 -12.15
CA PRO A 147 -14.09 -11.98 -11.30
C PRO A 147 -13.62 -11.68 -9.86
N GLY A 148 -13.11 -10.47 -9.59
CA GLY A 148 -12.59 -10.05 -8.29
C GLY A 148 -13.64 -9.47 -7.34
N LYS A 149 -13.18 -8.90 -6.22
CA LYS A 149 -14.02 -8.13 -5.29
C LYS A 149 -14.25 -6.70 -5.81
N ARG A 150 -15.41 -6.09 -5.55
CA ARG A 150 -15.79 -4.75 -6.05
C ARG A 150 -14.83 -3.66 -5.61
N ILE A 151 -14.38 -3.71 -4.35
CA ILE A 151 -13.36 -2.82 -3.77
C ILE A 151 -12.04 -2.77 -4.58
N HIS A 152 -11.73 -3.83 -5.36
CA HIS A 152 -10.50 -3.89 -6.15
C HIS A 152 -10.70 -3.56 -7.64
N ARG A 153 -11.93 -3.30 -8.07
CA ARG A 153 -12.27 -3.10 -9.49
C ARG A 153 -11.79 -1.72 -9.94
N ASP A 154 -11.19 -1.65 -11.13
CA ASP A 154 -10.70 -0.42 -11.76
C ASP A 154 -9.79 0.39 -10.83
N ARG A 155 -8.84 -0.26 -10.16
CA ARG A 155 -7.88 0.36 -9.24
C ARG A 155 -6.48 -0.12 -9.61
N GLY A 156 -5.53 0.80 -9.76
CA GLY A 156 -4.14 0.46 -10.09
C GLY A 156 -4.06 -0.40 -11.35
N ILE A 157 -3.41 -1.56 -11.25
CA ILE A 157 -3.31 -2.48 -12.39
C ILE A 157 -4.59 -3.28 -12.65
N CYS A 158 -5.55 -3.27 -11.72
CA CYS A 158 -6.76 -4.08 -11.84
C CYS A 158 -7.73 -3.46 -12.82
N MET A 159 -8.17 -4.29 -13.76
CA MET A 159 -9.08 -3.90 -14.82
C MET A 159 -10.01 -5.05 -15.18
N ASP A 160 -11.21 -4.68 -15.59
CA ASP A 160 -12.19 -5.60 -16.12
C ASP A 160 -11.64 -6.42 -17.30
N GLY A 161 -12.09 -7.67 -17.36
CA GLY A 161 -11.95 -8.49 -18.55
C GLY A 161 -13.10 -8.26 -19.51
N VAL A 162 -13.13 -9.07 -20.56
CA VAL A 162 -14.25 -9.15 -21.50
C VAL A 162 -14.78 -10.57 -21.48
N THR A 163 -16.10 -10.71 -21.39
CA THR A 163 -16.80 -11.98 -21.56
C THR A 163 -17.74 -11.88 -22.76
N THR A 164 -18.06 -13.02 -23.37
CA THR A 164 -19.02 -13.13 -24.46
C THR A 164 -20.17 -14.03 -24.03
N CYS A 165 -21.40 -13.65 -24.38
CA CYS A 165 -22.59 -14.44 -24.13
C CYS A 165 -22.61 -15.64 -25.09
N GLU A 166 -22.37 -16.83 -24.57
CA GLU A 166 -22.35 -18.07 -25.33
C GLU A 166 -23.70 -18.77 -25.31
N ARG A 167 -24.01 -19.52 -26.37
CA ARG A 167 -25.24 -20.33 -26.40
C ARG A 167 -25.17 -21.41 -25.34
N TYR A 168 -26.17 -21.45 -24.45
CA TYR A 168 -26.31 -22.51 -23.47
C TYR A 168 -27.70 -23.14 -23.53
N GLY A 169 -27.75 -24.39 -23.99
CA GLY A 169 -29.01 -25.10 -24.23
C GLY A 169 -29.77 -24.58 -25.46
N GLU A 170 -31.08 -24.86 -25.51
CA GLU A 170 -31.92 -24.55 -26.68
C GLU A 170 -32.53 -23.14 -26.65
N PHE A 171 -32.60 -22.50 -25.48
CA PHE A 171 -33.38 -21.27 -25.28
C PHE A 171 -32.66 -20.16 -24.50
N GLY A 172 -31.38 -20.33 -24.14
CA GLY A 172 -30.68 -19.36 -23.29
C GLY A 172 -29.23 -19.08 -23.72
N GLY A 173 -28.72 -17.94 -23.27
CA GLY A 173 -27.30 -17.61 -23.27
C GLY A 173 -26.71 -17.70 -21.87
N ARG A 174 -25.40 -17.95 -21.77
CA ARG A 174 -24.62 -17.75 -20.54
C ARG A 174 -23.33 -17.01 -20.84
N TRP A 175 -22.90 -16.15 -19.92
CA TRP A 175 -21.60 -15.52 -20.00
C TRP A 175 -20.49 -16.56 -20.00
N GLY A 176 -19.59 -16.47 -20.96
CA GLY A 176 -18.38 -17.30 -21.03
C GLY A 176 -17.30 -16.85 -20.03
N PRO A 177 -16.08 -17.39 -20.16
CA PRO A 177 -14.95 -17.00 -19.32
C PRO A 177 -14.70 -15.49 -19.36
N CYS A 178 -14.26 -14.94 -18.23
CA CYS A 178 -13.85 -13.55 -18.17
C CYS A 178 -12.40 -13.40 -18.63
N GLU A 179 -12.20 -13.08 -19.91
CA GLU A 179 -10.88 -13.04 -20.51
C GLU A 179 -10.16 -11.71 -20.22
N ASN A 180 -8.86 -11.79 -19.94
CA ASN A 180 -7.95 -10.64 -19.75
C ASN A 180 -8.24 -9.75 -18.53
N ALA A 181 -9.10 -10.17 -17.60
CA ALA A 181 -9.24 -9.48 -16.31
C ALA A 181 -7.90 -9.52 -15.54
N VAL A 182 -7.54 -8.40 -14.91
CA VAL A 182 -6.37 -8.32 -14.02
C VAL A 182 -6.83 -8.21 -12.58
N LEU A 183 -6.45 -9.20 -11.78
CA LEU A 183 -6.80 -9.30 -10.37
C LEU A 183 -5.65 -8.78 -9.49
N PRO A 184 -5.95 -8.37 -8.25
CA PRO A 184 -4.92 -7.97 -7.32
C PRO A 184 -4.02 -9.15 -6.97
N VAL A 185 -2.75 -8.86 -6.72
CA VAL A 185 -1.77 -9.87 -6.30
C VAL A 185 -2.09 -10.27 -4.86
N GLN A 186 -2.29 -11.56 -4.63
CA GLN A 186 -2.60 -12.06 -3.29
C GLN A 186 -1.47 -11.74 -2.30
N GLY A 187 -1.83 -11.26 -1.11
CA GLY A 187 -0.89 -10.90 -0.05
C GLY A 187 -0.27 -9.50 -0.20
N VAL A 188 -0.62 -8.73 -1.24
CA VAL A 188 -0.18 -7.34 -1.40
C VAL A 188 -1.28 -6.41 -0.91
N GLU A 189 -0.99 -5.62 0.12
CA GLU A 189 -1.97 -4.71 0.73
C GLU A 189 -1.93 -3.28 0.18
N PHE A 190 -0.79 -2.85 -0.38
CA PHE A 190 -0.59 -1.50 -0.89
C PHE A 190 0.09 -1.44 -2.26
N GLY A 191 -0.01 -0.28 -2.91
CA GLY A 191 0.61 0.00 -4.20
C GLY A 191 -0.20 -0.53 -5.39
N PRO A 192 0.36 -0.41 -6.62
CA PRO A 192 -0.37 -0.69 -7.86
C PRO A 192 -0.99 -2.10 -7.93
N GLN A 193 -0.34 -3.09 -7.30
CA GLN A 193 -0.74 -4.50 -7.32
C GLN A 193 -1.83 -4.86 -6.29
N ALA A 194 -2.03 -4.02 -5.27
CA ALA A 194 -3.10 -4.21 -4.29
C ALA A 194 -4.47 -3.83 -4.85
N CYS A 195 -4.49 -2.96 -5.87
CA CYS A 195 -5.70 -2.43 -6.47
C CYS A 195 -6.64 -1.82 -5.42
N ARG A 196 -6.10 -0.96 -4.57
CA ARG A 196 -6.82 -0.22 -3.55
C ARG A 196 -6.60 1.28 -3.74
N CYS A 197 -7.30 2.11 -2.98
CA CYS A 197 -7.02 3.54 -2.94
C CYS A 197 -5.53 3.80 -2.66
N PHE A 198 -4.92 4.80 -3.32
CA PHE A 198 -3.47 5.05 -3.35
C PHE A 198 -2.67 3.98 -4.10
N SER A 199 -3.27 3.27 -5.05
CA SER A 199 -2.53 2.37 -5.94
C SER A 199 -1.85 3.10 -7.10
N GLU A 200 -2.36 4.28 -7.50
CA GLU A 200 -1.79 5.14 -8.54
C GLU A 200 -2.00 6.65 -8.28
N GLY A 201 -1.07 7.48 -8.81
CA GLY A 201 -1.13 8.94 -8.75
C GLY A 201 0.20 9.65 -8.39
N ARG A 202 0.08 10.89 -7.87
CA ARG A 202 1.20 11.77 -7.51
C ARG A 202 0.86 12.74 -6.37
N TRP A 203 1.80 12.93 -5.44
CA TRP A 203 1.80 14.06 -4.50
C TRP A 203 2.97 15.00 -4.83
N ASP A 204 2.63 16.17 -5.35
CA ASP A 204 3.58 17.18 -5.80
C ASP A 204 3.76 18.24 -4.72
N ILE A 205 4.99 18.44 -4.23
CA ILE A 205 5.32 19.40 -3.18
C ILE A 205 6.38 20.37 -3.72
N ASP A 206 6.06 21.66 -3.74
CA ASP A 206 6.89 22.67 -4.41
C ASP A 206 8.20 22.99 -3.69
N ASN A 207 8.27 22.79 -2.38
CA ASN A 207 9.44 23.01 -1.55
C ASN A 207 9.61 21.92 -0.51
N LEU A 208 10.73 21.20 -0.61
CA LEU A 208 11.11 20.17 0.34
C LEU A 208 12.50 20.39 0.94
N SER A 209 13.04 21.60 0.79
CA SER A 209 14.36 21.91 1.33
C SER A 209 14.26 22.18 2.84
N PRO A 210 14.93 21.39 3.69
CA PRO A 210 15.22 21.81 5.05
C PRO A 210 16.30 22.89 5.06
N CYS A 211 16.38 23.67 6.14
CA CYS A 211 17.47 24.57 6.45
C CYS A 211 18.16 24.12 7.74
N PHE A 212 19.49 24.26 7.80
CA PHE A 212 20.29 23.93 8.98
C PHE A 212 21.07 25.16 9.46
N ILE A 213 20.92 25.50 10.72
CA ILE A 213 21.61 26.63 11.36
C ILE A 213 22.60 26.06 12.37
N SER A 214 23.90 26.25 12.08
CA SER A 214 24.98 25.80 12.95
C SER A 214 25.54 26.98 13.77
N TYR A 215 25.75 26.73 15.05
CA TYR A 215 26.30 27.70 16.00
C TYR A 215 27.77 27.37 16.31
N GLY A 216 28.51 28.36 16.80
CA GLY A 216 29.97 28.23 17.02
C GLY A 216 30.41 27.16 18.04
N ASP A 217 29.48 26.57 18.79
CA ASP A 217 29.74 25.43 19.68
C ASP A 217 29.52 24.05 19.02
N GLY A 218 29.20 24.05 17.73
CA GLY A 218 28.94 22.83 16.96
C GLY A 218 27.53 22.26 17.13
N THR A 219 26.62 23.01 17.77
CA THR A 219 25.18 22.70 17.78
C THR A 219 24.57 23.07 16.42
N THR A 220 23.77 22.18 15.85
CA THR A 220 23.07 22.40 14.59
C THR A 220 21.58 22.20 14.81
N TRP A 221 20.75 23.12 14.35
CA TRP A 221 19.30 23.00 14.40
C TRP A 221 18.72 22.93 12.99
N SER A 222 17.60 22.23 12.82
CA SER A 222 16.84 22.18 11.57
C SER A 222 15.60 23.07 11.64
N VAL A 223 15.24 23.66 10.50
CA VAL A 223 14.00 24.44 10.33
C VAL A 223 13.55 24.34 8.89
N SER A 224 12.24 24.44 8.63
CA SER A 224 11.72 24.56 7.27
C SER A 224 12.26 25.83 6.60
N THR A 225 12.62 25.73 5.32
CA THR A 225 12.79 26.92 4.48
C THR A 225 11.43 27.57 4.20
N PHE A 226 11.44 28.76 3.61
CA PHE A 226 10.26 29.36 2.98
C PHE A 226 10.61 29.77 1.55
N GLN A 227 9.62 29.86 0.67
CA GLN A 227 9.85 30.37 -0.69
C GLN A 227 9.69 31.89 -0.72
N ASN A 228 10.69 32.57 -1.31
CA ASN A 228 10.58 34.00 -1.60
C ASN A 228 9.64 34.26 -2.81
N SER A 229 9.43 35.52 -3.19
CA SER A 229 8.56 35.88 -4.32
C SER A 229 9.03 35.34 -5.68
N SER A 230 10.26 34.84 -5.78
CA SER A 230 10.82 34.19 -6.97
C SER A 230 10.76 32.66 -6.91
N GLY A 231 10.09 32.08 -5.90
CA GLY A 231 9.99 30.63 -5.71
C GLY A 231 11.26 29.97 -5.15
N GLN A 232 12.28 30.76 -4.79
CA GLN A 232 13.53 30.22 -4.26
C GLN A 232 13.40 29.94 -2.76
N ALA A 233 13.81 28.75 -2.33
CA ALA A 233 13.89 28.39 -0.92
C ALA A 233 14.90 29.29 -0.18
N GLN A 234 14.52 29.80 0.98
CA GLN A 234 15.30 30.66 1.85
C GLN A 234 15.27 30.11 3.28
N CYS A 235 16.42 30.16 3.94
CA CYS A 235 16.51 29.93 5.38
C CYS A 235 15.90 31.11 6.14
N PRO A 236 15.14 30.86 7.22
CA PRO A 236 14.79 31.90 8.18
C PRO A 236 16.03 32.59 8.74
N THR A 237 15.89 33.85 9.16
CA THR A 237 17.02 34.59 9.75
C THR A 237 17.43 33.94 11.07
N SER A 238 18.73 33.68 11.25
CA SER A 238 19.24 33.14 12.51
C SER A 238 18.97 34.12 13.65
N PRO A 239 18.42 33.67 14.81
CA PRO A 239 18.13 34.54 15.94
C PRO A 239 19.39 35.09 16.64
N GLY A 240 20.61 34.76 16.16
CA GLY A 240 21.89 35.17 16.76
C GLY A 240 22.16 34.60 18.15
N THR A 241 21.19 33.87 18.70
CA THR A 241 21.24 33.19 20.00
C THR A 241 21.20 31.69 19.76
N LYS A 242 21.75 30.90 20.69
CA LYS A 242 21.79 29.42 20.63
C LYS A 242 20.42 28.73 20.75
N ALA A 243 19.35 29.50 20.70
CA ALA A 243 17.99 29.00 20.79
C ALA A 243 17.60 28.27 19.49
N PRO A 244 16.63 27.34 19.55
CA PRO A 244 16.04 26.75 18.36
C PRO A 244 15.55 27.85 17.41
N PRO A 245 15.79 27.72 16.10
CA PRO A 245 15.30 28.67 15.11
C PRO A 245 13.78 28.66 15.06
N THR A 246 13.19 29.85 14.92
CA THR A 246 11.77 29.98 14.63
C THR A 246 11.56 29.94 13.11
N PRO A 247 10.51 29.27 12.62
CA PRO A 247 10.14 29.35 11.21
C PRO A 247 9.76 30.78 10.81
N GLU A 248 9.82 31.07 9.50
CA GLU A 248 9.47 32.40 8.98
C GLU A 248 7.99 32.73 9.26
N PRO A 249 7.68 33.82 9.98
CA PRO A 249 6.30 34.12 10.37
C PRO A 249 5.35 34.31 9.18
N GLY A 250 4.20 33.63 9.22
CA GLY A 250 3.14 33.77 8.21
C GLY A 250 3.49 33.20 6.83
N LYS A 251 4.56 32.42 6.72
CA LYS A 251 4.94 31.73 5.48
C LYS A 251 4.78 30.21 5.65
N PRO A 252 4.01 29.52 4.79
CA PRO A 252 4.01 28.07 4.78
C PRO A 252 5.38 27.56 4.31
N TRP A 253 5.66 26.29 4.60
CA TRP A 253 6.85 25.63 4.08
C TRP A 253 6.72 25.40 2.57
N SER A 254 5.56 24.89 2.13
CA SER A 254 5.32 24.54 0.74
C SER A 254 3.84 24.56 0.38
N THR A 255 3.54 24.91 -0.87
CA THR A 255 2.30 24.52 -1.55
C THR A 255 2.40 23.07 -2.03
N ASN A 256 1.26 22.42 -2.24
CA ASN A 256 1.22 21.04 -2.69
C ASN A 256 -0.08 20.70 -3.46
N ARG A 257 0.02 19.67 -4.28
CA ARG A 257 -1.04 19.18 -5.17
C ARG A 257 -1.12 17.66 -5.12
N LEU A 258 -2.31 17.11 -4.99
CA LEU A 258 -2.56 15.67 -4.99
C LEU A 258 -3.30 15.26 -6.26
N LYS A 259 -2.92 14.12 -6.82
CA LYS A 259 -3.73 13.35 -7.76
C LYS A 259 -3.66 11.90 -7.32
N VAL A 260 -4.79 11.28 -7.03
CA VAL A 260 -4.91 9.87 -6.61
C VAL A 260 -6.08 9.20 -7.30
N ASP A 261 -6.04 7.88 -7.36
CA ASP A 261 -7.01 6.98 -8.01
C ASP A 261 -8.29 6.72 -7.19
N CYS A 262 -8.56 7.54 -6.17
CA CYS A 262 -9.69 7.40 -5.26
C CYS A 262 -10.10 8.75 -4.65
N GLU A 263 -11.22 8.75 -3.93
CA GLU A 263 -11.78 9.91 -3.22
C GLU A 263 -11.79 9.61 -1.73
N GLY A 264 -11.76 10.63 -0.87
CA GLY A 264 -11.81 10.44 0.59
C GLY A 264 -11.21 11.57 1.42
N ASP A 265 -11.17 11.38 2.74
CA ASP A 265 -10.50 12.28 3.71
C ASP A 265 -9.10 11.74 3.99
N PHE A 266 -8.08 12.51 3.65
CA PHE A 266 -6.68 12.08 3.75
C PHE A 266 -5.85 13.07 4.55
N GLU A 267 -5.18 12.58 5.59
CA GLU A 267 -4.03 13.23 6.21
C GLU A 267 -2.76 12.81 5.48
N LEU A 268 -2.09 13.76 4.84
CA LEU A 268 -0.82 13.58 4.15
C LEU A 268 0.28 14.27 4.93
N CYS A 269 1.32 13.52 5.30
CA CYS A 269 2.49 14.05 5.99
C CYS A 269 3.76 13.83 5.20
N TYR A 270 4.63 14.84 5.22
CA TYR A 270 6.01 14.71 4.78
C TYR A 270 6.93 14.72 6.00
N VAL A 271 7.68 13.63 6.20
CA VAL A 271 8.56 13.42 7.36
C VAL A 271 10.00 13.32 6.89
N ILE A 272 10.87 14.25 7.34
CA ILE A 272 12.30 14.19 7.07
C ILE A 272 12.97 13.46 8.23
N ARG A 273 13.77 12.44 7.93
CA ARG A 273 14.50 11.64 8.91
C ARG A 273 16.00 11.64 8.66
N ALA A 274 16.77 11.57 9.74
CA ALA A 274 18.19 11.26 9.68
C ALA A 274 18.37 9.74 9.88
N GLY A 275 18.75 9.04 8.82
CA GLY A 275 18.80 7.58 8.78
C GLY A 275 19.35 7.08 7.45
N ASP A 276 19.41 5.76 7.29
CA ASP A 276 19.81 5.13 6.04
C ASP A 276 18.59 5.00 5.10
N PHE A 277 18.64 5.65 3.94
CA PHE A 277 17.57 5.57 2.94
C PHE A 277 17.32 4.13 2.46
N ASP A 278 18.40 3.37 2.30
CA ASP A 278 18.35 2.01 1.75
C ASP A 278 17.89 0.99 2.81
N ASN A 279 18.00 1.34 4.09
CA ASN A 279 17.57 0.53 5.24
C ASN A 279 16.85 1.41 6.29
N PRO A 280 15.64 1.92 5.97
CA PRO A 280 14.94 2.84 6.84
C PRO A 280 14.54 2.15 8.15
N SER A 281 14.63 2.86 9.26
CA SER A 281 14.26 2.35 10.58
C SER A 281 13.19 3.21 11.23
N ALA A 282 12.26 2.59 11.95
CA ALA A 282 11.30 3.29 12.81
C ALA A 282 11.99 4.11 13.92
N SER A 283 13.23 3.76 14.28
CA SER A 283 14.05 4.50 15.26
C SER A 283 14.76 5.72 14.67
N ASP A 284 14.71 5.93 13.35
CA ASP A 284 15.39 7.04 12.71
C ASP A 284 14.76 8.36 13.15
N CYS A 285 15.60 9.28 13.62
CA CYS A 285 15.16 10.50 14.27
C CYS A 285 14.53 11.46 13.25
N ILE A 286 13.48 12.16 13.69
CA ILE A 286 12.72 13.10 12.85
C ILE A 286 13.40 14.46 12.89
N VAL A 287 13.86 14.92 11.72
CA VAL A 287 14.46 16.23 11.50
C VAL A 287 13.38 17.31 11.36
N GLY A 288 12.26 16.96 10.74
CA GLY A 288 11.13 17.83 10.48
C GLY A 288 9.91 17.05 10.00
N LYS A 289 8.71 17.56 10.27
CA LYS A 289 7.45 16.98 9.83
C LYS A 289 6.47 18.11 9.51
N SER A 290 5.75 17.98 8.41
CA SER A 290 4.61 18.83 8.08
C SER A 290 3.48 17.99 7.51
N CYS A 291 2.24 18.29 7.89
CA CYS A 291 1.07 17.58 7.43
C CYS A 291 0.04 18.55 6.86
N THR A 292 -0.80 18.02 5.98
CA THR A 292 -2.03 18.64 5.52
C THR A 292 -3.13 17.59 5.59
N GLN A 293 -4.36 18.02 5.83
CA GLN A 293 -5.53 17.15 5.79
C GLN A 293 -6.61 17.87 5.01
N ASP A 294 -7.23 17.16 4.08
CA ASP A 294 -8.33 17.68 3.29
C ASP A 294 -9.16 16.54 2.68
N TRP A 295 -10.39 16.88 2.29
CA TRP A 295 -11.24 16.00 1.49
C TRP A 295 -10.83 16.06 0.02
N TYR A 296 -10.41 14.94 -0.55
CA TYR A 296 -10.13 14.80 -1.97
C TYR A 296 -11.37 14.28 -2.70
N GLY A 297 -12.05 15.19 -3.42
CA GLY A 297 -13.43 14.96 -3.86
C GLY A 297 -13.61 14.49 -5.31
N THR A 298 -12.54 14.31 -6.08
CA THR A 298 -12.65 13.83 -7.46
C THR A 298 -11.49 12.95 -7.84
N ARG A 299 -11.75 11.66 -8.04
CA ARG A 299 -10.79 10.66 -8.49
C ARG A 299 -10.04 11.14 -9.74
N ASP A 300 -8.73 10.90 -9.79
CA ASP A 300 -7.82 11.20 -10.91
C ASP A 300 -7.66 12.68 -11.30
N ALA A 301 -8.29 13.61 -10.57
CA ALA A 301 -8.16 15.05 -10.76
C ALA A 301 -6.98 15.63 -9.97
N VAL A 302 -6.35 16.69 -10.46
CA VAL A 302 -5.36 17.40 -9.63
C VAL A 302 -6.11 18.32 -8.67
N GLN A 303 -5.93 18.14 -7.37
CA GLN A 303 -6.46 19.01 -6.31
C GLN A 303 -5.32 19.76 -5.61
N GLU A 304 -5.46 21.07 -5.46
CA GLU A 304 -4.61 21.85 -4.55
C GLU A 304 -5.05 21.60 -3.11
N LEU A 305 -4.09 21.23 -2.25
CA LEU A 305 -4.35 20.99 -0.83
C LEU A 305 -3.99 22.22 0.00
N PRO A 306 -4.44 22.30 1.27
CA PRO A 306 -3.95 23.29 2.20
C PRO A 306 -2.41 23.22 2.30
N ALA A 307 -1.78 24.39 2.22
CA ALA A 307 -0.32 24.48 2.21
C ALA A 307 0.30 23.84 3.45
N LEU A 308 1.42 23.14 3.26
CA LEU A 308 2.18 22.52 4.33
C LEU A 308 2.73 23.58 5.29
N GLY A 309 2.38 23.43 6.56
CA GLY A 309 2.83 24.32 7.63
C GLY A 309 4.34 24.32 7.80
N ALA A 310 4.88 25.46 8.23
CA ALA A 310 6.28 25.60 8.60
C ALA A 310 6.60 24.83 9.89
N TRP A 311 7.84 24.36 10.03
CA TRP A 311 8.25 23.50 11.14
C TRP A 311 9.67 23.84 11.64
N ALA A 312 9.95 23.51 12.89
CA ALA A 312 11.28 23.60 13.49
C ALA A 312 11.63 22.27 14.16
N GLY A 313 12.85 21.79 13.97
CA GLY A 313 13.33 20.58 14.62
C GLY A 313 13.54 20.79 16.12
N THR A 314 13.32 19.74 16.89
CA THR A 314 13.45 19.75 18.36
C THR A 314 14.73 19.06 18.85
N ASP A 315 15.43 18.32 17.98
CA ASP A 315 16.65 17.58 18.31
C ASP A 315 17.85 18.08 17.49
N PRO A 316 18.79 18.80 18.13
CA PRO A 316 19.97 19.30 17.43
C PRO A 316 20.99 18.20 17.10
N ALA A 317 21.01 17.08 17.81
CA ALA A 317 21.85 15.94 17.47
C ALA A 317 21.34 15.26 16.20
N CYS A 318 20.02 15.11 16.07
CA CYS A 318 19.38 14.61 14.85
C CYS A 318 19.66 15.52 13.64
N ALA A 319 19.44 16.83 13.80
CA ALA A 319 19.72 17.80 12.75
C ALA A 319 21.19 17.78 12.30
N LYS A 320 22.12 17.63 13.25
CA LYS A 320 23.55 17.48 12.94
C LYS A 320 23.87 16.17 12.22
N ALA A 321 23.26 15.06 12.64
CA ALA A 321 23.42 13.77 11.97
C ALA A 321 22.97 13.86 10.50
N PHE A 322 21.81 14.45 10.26
CA PHE A 322 21.31 14.69 8.90
C PHE A 322 22.24 15.60 8.10
N ALA A 323 22.67 16.71 8.68
CA ALA A 323 23.56 17.66 8.01
C ALA A 323 24.86 17.00 7.51
N ASN A 324 25.41 16.06 8.29
CA ASN A 324 26.65 15.37 7.97
C ASN A 324 26.47 14.20 7.02
N ASN A 325 25.40 13.42 7.20
CA ASN A 325 25.25 12.11 6.55
C ASN A 325 24.12 12.08 5.49
N GLY A 326 23.31 13.13 5.42
CA GLY A 326 22.05 13.11 4.68
C GLY A 326 20.98 12.33 5.45
N GLY A 327 19.99 11.88 4.70
CA GLY A 327 18.87 11.13 5.26
C GLY A 327 17.82 10.88 4.19
N TYR A 328 16.56 10.85 4.60
CA TYR A 328 15.47 10.63 3.66
C TYR A 328 14.18 11.34 4.08
N GLY A 329 13.32 11.61 3.11
CA GLY A 329 11.96 12.08 3.33
C GLY A 329 10.98 10.96 3.06
N GLU A 330 9.98 10.81 3.91
CA GLU A 330 8.84 9.91 3.74
C GLU A 330 7.60 10.73 3.40
N MET A 331 6.91 10.33 2.36
CA MET A 331 5.55 10.76 2.08
C MET A 331 4.61 9.70 2.65
N THR A 332 3.76 10.09 3.59
CA THR A 332 2.84 9.19 4.26
C THR A 332 1.41 9.65 4.10
N VAL A 333 0.49 8.69 4.02
CA VAL A 333 -0.95 8.93 4.03
C VAL A 333 -1.59 8.18 5.19
N LYS A 334 -2.61 8.79 5.80
CA LYS A 334 -3.58 8.12 6.64
C LYS A 334 -4.96 8.67 6.31
N GLY A 335 -5.97 7.81 6.19
CA GLY A 335 -7.31 8.33 5.91
C GLY A 335 -8.34 7.26 5.58
N LEU A 336 -9.48 7.72 5.11
CA LEU A 336 -10.62 6.86 4.75
C LEU A 336 -11.11 7.24 3.36
N SER A 337 -11.20 6.26 2.46
CA SER A 337 -11.76 6.49 1.13
C SER A 337 -13.28 6.73 1.18
N VAL A 338 -13.85 7.27 0.10
CA VAL A 338 -15.31 7.33 -0.09
C VAL A 338 -15.95 5.94 -0.07
N GLU A 339 -15.19 4.87 -0.32
CA GLU A 339 -15.66 3.48 -0.23
C GLU A 339 -15.54 2.88 1.18
N CYS A 340 -15.24 3.74 2.17
CA CYS A 340 -14.95 3.37 3.54
C CYS A 340 -13.73 2.45 3.71
N ASP A 341 -12.77 2.53 2.78
CA ASP A 341 -11.52 1.79 2.88
C ASP A 341 -10.54 2.55 3.75
N ASP A 342 -10.08 1.90 4.81
CA ASP A 342 -9.02 2.44 5.66
C ASP A 342 -7.69 2.41 4.92
N ILE A 343 -7.05 3.57 4.82
CA ILE A 343 -5.74 3.74 4.19
C ILE A 343 -4.76 3.94 5.32
N SER A 344 -4.34 2.85 5.93
CA SER A 344 -3.36 2.82 7.01
C SER A 344 -2.58 1.52 6.97
N ASP A 345 -1.32 1.54 7.39
CA ASP A 345 -0.51 0.35 7.61
C ASP A 345 -0.72 -0.11 9.05
N ASN A 346 -1.65 -1.04 9.26
CA ASN A 346 -1.99 -1.56 10.60
C ASN A 346 -2.39 -0.45 11.60
N GLY A 347 -3.06 0.60 11.14
CA GLY A 347 -3.45 1.77 11.94
C GLY A 347 -2.41 2.90 11.95
N ASP A 348 -1.18 2.64 11.48
CA ASP A 348 -0.14 3.64 11.30
C ASP A 348 -0.22 4.28 9.90
N ALA A 349 0.48 5.39 9.70
CA ALA A 349 0.47 6.07 8.41
C ALA A 349 1.22 5.22 7.36
N TYR A 350 0.58 4.95 6.23
CA TYR A 350 1.15 4.21 5.11
C TYR A 350 2.20 5.06 4.39
N VAL A 351 3.45 4.57 4.30
CA VAL A 351 4.56 5.23 3.58
C VAL A 351 4.52 4.82 2.10
N PHE A 352 3.98 5.69 1.24
CA PHE A 352 3.83 5.39 -0.18
C PHE A 352 5.01 5.82 -1.05
N ASN A 353 5.86 6.74 -0.56
CA ASN A 353 7.06 7.13 -1.27
C ASN A 353 8.17 7.58 -0.30
N ARG A 354 9.43 7.35 -0.70
CA ARG A 354 10.61 7.78 0.05
C ARG A 354 11.61 8.46 -0.88
N VAL A 355 12.16 9.59 -0.44
CA VAL A 355 13.10 10.41 -1.23
C VAL A 355 14.44 10.51 -0.51
N LYS A 356 15.55 10.23 -1.20
CA LYS A 356 16.91 10.31 -0.64
C LYS A 356 17.41 11.76 -0.60
N TYR A 357 17.87 12.20 0.57
CA TYR A 357 18.49 13.50 0.77
C TYR A 357 20.01 13.38 0.87
N CYS A 358 20.70 14.30 0.20
CA CYS A 358 22.14 14.46 0.34
C CYS A 358 22.52 15.01 1.72
N SER A 359 23.74 14.72 2.15
CA SER A 359 24.41 15.55 3.17
C SER A 359 24.63 16.98 2.65
N LEU A 360 24.87 17.92 3.57
CA LEU A 360 25.15 19.31 3.20
C LEU A 360 26.44 19.45 2.38
N SER A 361 27.44 18.62 2.64
CA SER A 361 28.69 18.64 1.86
C SER A 361 28.44 18.26 0.40
N CYS A 362 27.55 17.29 0.16
CA CYS A 362 27.15 16.85 -1.17
C CYS A 362 26.29 17.89 -1.89
N ALA A 363 25.39 18.58 -1.18
CA ALA A 363 24.59 19.66 -1.77
C ALA A 363 25.48 20.83 -2.27
N GLN A 364 26.60 21.09 -1.61
CA GLN A 364 27.56 22.11 -2.01
C GLN A 364 28.54 21.64 -3.10
N ASN A 365 28.83 20.34 -3.14
CA ASN A 365 29.80 19.74 -4.06
C ASN A 365 29.23 18.48 -4.72
N PRO A 366 28.25 18.61 -5.63
CA PRO A 366 27.51 17.46 -6.18
C PRO A 366 28.38 16.50 -7.01
N GLY A 367 29.57 16.94 -7.45
CA GLY A 367 30.52 16.10 -8.20
C GLY A 367 31.44 15.22 -7.34
N GLN A 368 31.29 15.22 -6.01
CA GLN A 368 32.07 14.32 -5.15
C GLN A 368 31.52 12.88 -5.17
N ALA A 369 32.42 11.91 -5.06
CA ALA A 369 32.05 10.49 -4.99
C ALA A 369 31.12 10.26 -3.78
N GLY A 370 29.99 9.59 -4.02
CA GLY A 370 28.95 9.37 -3.01
C GLY A 370 27.86 10.44 -2.94
N CYS A 371 27.95 11.50 -3.75
CA CYS A 371 26.87 12.49 -3.93
C CYS A 371 25.99 12.22 -5.16
N GLU A 372 26.23 11.09 -5.83
CA GLU A 372 25.45 10.61 -6.96
C GLU A 372 24.07 10.14 -6.47
N GLN A 373 23.00 10.49 -7.19
CA GLN A 373 21.60 10.05 -6.96
C GLN A 373 20.83 10.68 -5.78
N CYS A 374 21.36 11.70 -5.10
CA CYS A 374 20.60 12.39 -4.06
C CYS A 374 19.98 13.70 -4.59
N MET A 375 18.73 14.00 -4.20
CA MET A 375 17.97 15.14 -4.73
C MET A 375 17.96 16.33 -3.76
N THR A 376 17.92 17.55 -4.29
CA THR A 376 17.67 18.80 -3.54
C THR A 376 16.19 19.20 -3.49
N GLY A 377 15.31 18.46 -4.16
CA GLY A 377 13.85 18.64 -4.14
C GLY A 377 13.16 17.29 -4.32
N GLY A 378 11.92 17.17 -3.86
CA GLY A 378 11.16 15.92 -3.93
C GLY A 378 9.78 16.17 -4.52
N SER A 379 9.53 15.53 -5.65
CA SER A 379 8.17 15.22 -6.06
C SER A 379 8.12 13.69 -6.12
N GLY A 380 7.01 13.11 -5.69
CA GLY A 380 6.84 11.66 -5.63
C GLY A 380 5.72 11.23 -6.56
N THR A 381 6.04 10.37 -7.52
CA THR A 381 5.05 9.57 -8.26
C THR A 381 4.96 8.20 -7.60
N PHE A 382 3.76 7.61 -7.56
CA PHE A 382 3.58 6.25 -7.06
C PHE A 382 3.68 5.25 -8.22
#